data_AF-A0A0F9QH86-F1
#
_entry.id   AF-A0A0F9QH86-F1
#
_cell.length_a   1.000
_cell.length_b   1.000
_cell.length_c   1.000
_cell.angle_alpha   90.00
_cell.angle_beta   90.00
_cell.angle_gamma   90.00
#
_symmetry.space_group_name_H-M   'P 1'
#
loop_
_entity.id
_entity.type
_entity.pdbx_description
1 polymer ?
#
loop_
_entity_poly.entity_id
_entity_poly.type
_entity_poly.pdbx_seq_one_letter_code
_entity_poly.pdbx_strand_id
1 'polypeptide(L)'
;MTNYSNWKFTLDYENDSPWTNPERPWLKYRFAAKTPRVPKTIKFDPIPLHEFIKLRVKDYLNNVCVYFKERDKKYTYRELLNYSDRIANALYGIGVTKGNSVGIYTPNNPEFIFCCLGILETGASVSPINHHLKESDVSHIIREAGNINTIFVHIDLYNEVKKTIKEGAKIDNIILLGTKEGRDGNISFDEFIENKAPIPPDIEINPMEDLAAMLFTGGTTGLPKGVMLTHNNLVYNALQYLYNGGEALEPEIYGKETVFSIVPLCHAMGFTGFIYRLCLAVQLIMMPFNPSEVLEAIEFYKLK
;
A
#
# COMPACT_ATOMS: atom_id res chain seq x y z
N MET A 1 4.34 -20.03 -10.51
CA MET A 1 5.04 -19.04 -9.65
C MET A 1 6.55 -18.95 -9.86
N THR A 2 7.07 -17.75 -10.17
CA THR A 2 8.50 -17.43 -10.10
C THR A 2 8.95 -17.35 -8.65
N ASN A 3 10.00 -18.09 -8.26
CA ASN A 3 10.49 -18.07 -6.88
C ASN A 3 11.45 -16.90 -6.66
N TYR A 4 11.00 -15.89 -5.90
CA TYR A 4 11.81 -14.72 -5.56
C TYR A 4 12.64 -14.87 -4.28
N SER A 5 12.67 -16.04 -3.63
CA SER A 5 13.35 -16.22 -2.32
C SER A 5 14.83 -15.83 -2.31
N ASN A 6 15.50 -15.89 -3.46
CA ASN A 6 16.90 -15.51 -3.63
C ASN A 6 17.08 -14.17 -4.35
N TRP A 7 16.01 -13.39 -4.52
CA TRP A 7 16.05 -12.09 -5.17
C TRP A 7 16.97 -11.14 -4.41
N LYS A 8 17.77 -10.38 -5.17
CA LYS A 8 18.77 -9.44 -4.64
C LYS A 8 18.78 -8.19 -5.50
N PHE A 9 19.27 -7.11 -4.90
CA PHE A 9 19.63 -5.88 -5.58
C PHE A 9 21.09 -5.57 -5.31
N THR A 10 21.68 -4.72 -6.15
CA THR A 10 23.06 -4.26 -6.05
C THR A 10 23.06 -2.75 -5.83
N LEU A 11 23.82 -2.30 -4.83
CA LEU A 11 24.11 -0.90 -4.59
C LEU A 11 25.37 -0.52 -5.35
N ASP A 12 25.26 0.38 -6.32
CA ASP A 12 26.37 0.88 -7.13
C ASP A 12 26.70 2.30 -6.68
N TYR A 13 27.85 2.47 -6.03
CA TYR A 13 28.33 3.75 -5.53
C TYR A 13 29.23 4.49 -6.54
N GLU A 14 29.69 3.78 -7.57
CA GLU A 14 30.67 4.29 -8.52
C GLU A 14 30.00 4.87 -9.77
N ASN A 15 28.97 4.19 -10.27
CA ASN A 15 28.35 4.50 -11.55
C ASN A 15 26.95 5.12 -11.38
N ASP A 16 26.74 6.26 -12.03
CA ASP A 16 25.41 6.85 -12.18
C ASP A 16 24.55 6.04 -13.15
N SER A 17 23.23 6.12 -12.94
CA SER A 17 22.25 5.49 -13.83
C SER A 17 22.43 6.03 -15.26
N PRO A 18 22.25 5.20 -16.31
CA PRO A 18 22.30 5.66 -17.69
C PRO A 18 21.25 6.74 -18.01
N TRP A 19 20.23 6.89 -17.15
CA TRP A 19 19.19 7.91 -17.26
C TRP A 19 19.50 9.22 -16.52
N THR A 20 20.61 9.28 -15.78
CA THR A 20 21.04 10.48 -15.07
C THR A 20 21.70 11.45 -16.06
N ASN A 21 21.20 12.69 -16.12
CA ASN A 21 21.95 13.76 -16.79
C ASN A 21 23.14 14.18 -15.89
N PRO A 22 24.40 13.96 -16.32
CA PRO A 22 25.59 14.26 -15.51
C PRO A 22 25.82 15.76 -15.29
N GLU A 23 25.17 16.63 -16.07
CA GLU A 23 25.31 18.10 -15.96
C GLU A 23 24.41 18.71 -14.87
N ARG A 24 23.62 17.90 -14.17
CA ARG A 24 22.70 18.39 -13.13
C ARG A 24 23.48 19.09 -12.01
N PRO A 25 23.25 20.39 -11.75
CA PRO A 25 24.11 21.19 -10.87
C PRO A 25 24.08 20.76 -9.40
N TRP A 26 23.10 19.96 -8.99
CA TRP A 26 23.02 19.40 -7.64
C TRP A 26 23.86 18.14 -7.44
N LEU A 27 24.32 17.46 -8.51
CA LEU A 27 25.15 16.26 -8.38
C LEU A 27 26.48 16.55 -7.67
N LYS A 28 27.02 17.77 -7.80
CA LYS A 28 28.22 18.21 -7.06
C LYS A 28 28.02 18.25 -5.54
N TYR A 29 26.78 18.34 -5.06
CA TYR A 29 26.46 18.35 -3.62
C TYR A 29 26.07 16.96 -3.10
N ARG A 30 25.80 15.99 -3.98
CA ARG A 30 25.42 14.62 -3.61
C ARG A 30 26.47 13.93 -2.72
N PHE A 31 27.73 14.33 -2.82
CA PHE A 31 28.88 13.73 -2.11
C PHE A 31 29.71 14.75 -1.33
N ALA A 32 29.11 15.86 -0.88
CA ALA A 32 29.83 16.88 -0.10
C ALA A 32 30.38 16.36 1.25
N ALA A 33 29.99 15.15 1.69
CA ALA A 33 30.54 14.46 2.84
C ALA A 33 31.60 13.41 2.45
N LYS A 34 32.65 13.26 3.27
CA LYS A 34 33.81 12.36 3.08
C LYS A 34 33.50 10.85 3.02
N THR A 35 32.22 10.46 3.11
CA THR A 35 31.77 9.06 3.00
C THR A 35 30.42 9.05 2.28
N PRO A 36 30.35 8.59 1.01
CA PRO A 36 29.08 8.45 0.30
C PRO A 36 28.19 7.43 1.01
N ARG A 37 27.19 7.90 1.76
CA ARG A 37 26.22 6.99 2.40
C ARG A 37 25.07 6.59 1.45
N VAL A 38 24.91 7.30 0.34
CA VAL A 38 23.82 7.09 -0.62
C VAL A 38 24.39 6.52 -1.92
N PRO A 39 23.89 5.36 -2.41
CA PRO A 39 24.34 4.77 -3.66
C PRO A 39 24.01 5.67 -4.86
N LYS A 40 24.84 5.62 -5.90
CA LYS A 40 24.59 6.34 -7.16
C LYS A 40 23.43 5.74 -7.93
N THR A 41 23.39 4.41 -7.97
CA THR A 41 22.39 3.60 -8.66
C THR A 41 22.04 2.39 -7.81
N ILE A 42 20.77 1.97 -7.85
CA ILE A 42 20.33 0.69 -7.30
C ILE A 42 19.89 -0.17 -8.49
N LYS A 43 20.51 -1.33 -8.66
CA LYS A 43 20.24 -2.27 -9.75
C LYS A 43 19.51 -3.50 -9.20
N PHE A 44 18.43 -3.92 -9.84
CA PHE A 44 17.69 -5.11 -9.42
C PHE A 44 16.89 -5.69 -10.58
N ASP A 45 16.62 -7.00 -10.52
CA ASP A 45 15.71 -7.66 -11.46
C ASP A 45 14.25 -7.34 -11.09
N PRO A 46 13.34 -7.09 -12.04
CA PRO A 46 11.96 -6.75 -11.74
C PRO A 46 11.27 -7.81 -10.86
N ILE A 47 10.51 -7.35 -9.86
CA ILE A 47 9.79 -8.19 -8.90
C ILE A 47 8.40 -7.58 -8.62
N PRO A 48 7.32 -8.38 -8.53
CA PRO A 48 6.03 -7.88 -8.09
C PRO A 48 6.12 -7.26 -6.69
N LEU A 49 5.45 -6.13 -6.49
CA LEU A 49 5.51 -5.41 -5.21
C LEU A 49 5.13 -6.26 -3.98
N HIS A 50 4.10 -7.11 -4.10
CA HIS A 50 3.69 -7.98 -2.98
C HIS A 50 4.77 -9.02 -2.66
N GLU A 51 5.44 -9.59 -3.66
CA GLU A 51 6.59 -10.48 -3.46
C GLU A 51 7.74 -9.76 -2.77
N PHE A 52 8.06 -8.53 -3.22
CA PHE A 52 9.10 -7.71 -2.59
C PHE A 52 8.82 -7.43 -1.10
N ILE A 53 7.57 -7.15 -0.74
CA ILE A 53 7.14 -7.02 0.67
C ILE A 53 7.30 -8.37 1.40
N LYS A 54 6.80 -9.47 0.82
CA LYS A 54 6.84 -10.81 1.41
C LYS A 54 8.26 -11.34 1.67
N LEU A 55 9.27 -10.88 0.91
CA LEU A 55 10.68 -11.25 1.10
C LEU A 55 11.18 -11.09 2.53
N ARG A 56 10.70 -10.06 3.24
CA ARG A 56 11.11 -9.76 4.63
C ARG A 56 10.05 -10.12 5.65
N VAL A 57 8.77 -9.92 5.32
CA VAL A 57 7.66 -10.22 6.23
C VAL A 57 7.70 -11.67 6.77
N LYS A 58 8.14 -12.63 5.96
CA LYS A 58 8.24 -14.05 6.34
C LYS A 58 9.19 -14.32 7.52
N ASP A 59 10.17 -13.44 7.75
CA ASP A 59 11.15 -13.58 8.83
C ASP A 59 10.65 -13.00 10.17
N TYR A 60 9.53 -12.25 10.14
CA TYR A 60 8.98 -11.50 11.27
C TYR A 60 7.49 -11.77 11.52
N LEU A 61 7.00 -12.96 11.15
CA LEU A 61 5.56 -13.29 11.17
C LEU A 61 4.88 -13.07 12.53
N ASN A 62 5.60 -13.24 13.63
CA ASN A 62 5.03 -13.08 14.98
C ASN A 62 5.13 -11.64 15.50
N ASN A 63 5.80 -10.74 14.77
CA ASN A 63 5.86 -9.33 15.15
C ASN A 63 4.53 -8.65 14.88
N VAL A 64 4.21 -7.63 15.68
CA VAL A 64 3.03 -6.80 15.48
C VAL A 64 3.26 -5.94 14.24
N CYS A 65 2.39 -6.08 13.24
CA CYS A 65 2.38 -5.25 12.04
C CYS A 65 1.60 -3.96 12.29
N VAL A 66 0.41 -4.05 12.90
CA VAL A 66 -0.45 -2.89 13.16
C VAL A 66 -0.99 -2.97 14.59
N TYR A 67 -0.90 -1.88 15.33
CA TYR A 67 -1.75 -1.61 16.49
C TYR A 67 -2.78 -0.57 16.09
N PHE A 68 -4.07 -0.93 16.15
CA PHE A 68 -5.18 -0.03 15.84
C PHE A 68 -5.89 0.38 17.13
N LYS A 69 -5.68 1.63 17.52
CA LYS A 69 -6.08 2.18 18.83
C LYS A 69 -7.59 2.17 19.02
N GLU A 70 -8.34 2.49 17.98
CA GLU A 70 -9.81 2.60 18.00
C GLU A 70 -10.50 1.29 18.36
N ARG A 71 -9.86 0.14 18.08
CA ARG A 71 -10.36 -1.20 18.45
C ARG A 71 -9.54 -1.85 19.58
N ASP A 72 -8.54 -1.14 20.11
CA ASP A 72 -7.50 -1.65 21.00
C ASP A 72 -6.97 -3.04 20.57
N LYS A 73 -6.68 -3.18 19.27
CA LYS A 73 -6.33 -4.48 18.67
C LYS A 73 -5.00 -4.44 17.96
N LYS A 74 -4.21 -5.49 18.17
CA LYS A 74 -2.94 -5.74 17.48
C LYS A 74 -3.14 -6.81 16.40
N TYR A 75 -2.50 -6.60 15.25
CA TYR A 75 -2.46 -7.53 14.14
C TYR A 75 -1.00 -7.83 13.84
N THR A 76 -0.66 -9.10 13.78
CA THR A 76 0.67 -9.59 13.45
C THR A 76 0.93 -9.59 11.95
N TYR A 77 2.19 -9.71 11.56
CA TYR A 77 2.56 -9.93 10.16
C TYR A 77 1.99 -11.25 9.61
N ARG A 78 1.84 -12.27 10.46
CA ARG A 78 1.12 -13.52 10.11
C ARG A 78 -0.34 -13.25 9.76
N GLU A 79 -1.01 -12.41 10.54
CA GLU A 79 -2.40 -12.02 10.26
C GLU A 79 -2.50 -11.16 9.00
N LEU A 80 -1.57 -10.22 8.77
CA LEU A 80 -1.50 -9.48 7.51
C LEU A 80 -1.48 -10.44 6.31
N LEU A 81 -0.58 -11.43 6.30
CA LEU A 81 -0.51 -12.41 5.22
C LEU A 81 -1.80 -13.24 5.13
N ASN A 82 -2.35 -13.70 6.26
CA ASN A 82 -3.59 -14.48 6.25
C ASN A 82 -4.78 -13.70 5.67
N TYR A 83 -4.99 -12.45 6.10
CA TYR A 83 -6.07 -11.61 5.58
C TYR A 83 -5.85 -11.29 4.10
N SER A 84 -4.65 -10.88 3.71
CA SER A 84 -4.33 -10.56 2.32
C SER A 84 -4.50 -11.75 1.38
N ASP A 85 -3.98 -12.92 1.72
CA ASP A 85 -4.13 -14.14 0.91
C ASP A 85 -5.60 -14.55 0.76
N ARG A 86 -6.43 -14.39 1.81
CA ARG A 86 -7.89 -14.65 1.75
C ARG A 86 -8.62 -13.63 0.89
N ILE A 87 -8.24 -12.35 0.99
CA ILE A 87 -8.77 -11.28 0.13
C ILE A 87 -8.43 -11.56 -1.32
N ALA A 88 -7.19 -11.95 -1.64
CA ALA A 88 -6.77 -12.29 -2.98
C ALA A 88 -7.59 -13.45 -3.56
N ASN A 89 -7.79 -14.51 -2.78
CA ASN A 89 -8.62 -15.65 -3.17
C ASN A 89 -10.08 -15.24 -3.41
N ALA A 90 -10.65 -14.41 -2.52
CA ALA A 90 -12.02 -13.90 -2.64
C ALA A 90 -12.21 -13.04 -3.89
N LEU A 91 -11.31 -12.08 -4.11
CA LEU A 91 -11.29 -11.17 -5.26
C LEU A 91 -11.16 -11.95 -6.57
N TYR A 92 -10.25 -12.92 -6.62
CA TYR A 92 -10.09 -13.77 -7.80
C TYR A 92 -11.36 -14.58 -8.09
N GLY A 93 -12.03 -15.08 -7.05
CA GLY A 93 -13.29 -15.82 -7.16
C GLY A 93 -14.46 -14.99 -7.73
N ILE A 94 -14.42 -13.66 -7.63
CA ILE A 94 -15.40 -12.75 -8.26
C ILE A 94 -14.88 -12.13 -9.57
N GLY A 95 -13.79 -12.66 -10.12
CA GLY A 95 -13.25 -12.29 -11.43
C GLY A 95 -12.30 -11.09 -11.44
N VAL A 96 -11.84 -10.62 -10.27
CA VAL A 96 -10.82 -9.57 -10.20
C VAL A 96 -9.45 -10.16 -10.56
N THR A 97 -8.83 -9.58 -11.58
CA THR A 97 -7.52 -9.98 -12.09
C THR A 97 -6.81 -8.80 -12.77
N LYS A 98 -5.70 -9.07 -13.47
CA LYS A 98 -4.94 -8.11 -14.25
C LYS A 98 -5.83 -7.30 -15.19
N GLY A 99 -5.61 -5.98 -15.21
CA GLY A 99 -6.41 -5.02 -15.97
C GLY A 99 -7.60 -4.43 -15.19
N ASN A 100 -8.04 -5.08 -14.11
CA ASN A 100 -8.95 -4.47 -13.15
C ASN A 100 -8.18 -3.52 -12.21
N SER A 101 -8.92 -2.56 -11.66
CA SER A 101 -8.49 -1.79 -10.52
C SER A 101 -9.50 -1.93 -9.39
N VAL A 102 -9.03 -2.05 -8.15
CA VAL A 102 -9.91 -2.19 -6.99
C VAL A 102 -9.84 -0.92 -6.15
N GLY A 103 -11.01 -0.32 -5.92
CA GLY A 103 -11.15 0.86 -5.09
C GLY A 103 -10.99 0.54 -3.61
N ILE A 104 -10.28 1.39 -2.86
CA ILE A 104 -10.27 1.35 -1.39
C ILE A 104 -10.71 2.73 -0.88
N TYR A 105 -11.94 2.81 -0.36
CA TYR A 105 -12.56 4.04 0.10
C TYR A 105 -12.87 4.01 1.60
N THR A 106 -11.86 4.32 2.41
CA THR A 106 -11.93 4.24 3.86
C THR A 106 -10.94 5.21 4.51
N PRO A 107 -11.20 5.66 5.76
CA PRO A 107 -10.15 6.20 6.62
C PRO A 107 -9.05 5.15 6.88
N ASN A 108 -7.93 5.59 7.45
CA ASN A 108 -6.85 4.69 7.86
C ASN A 108 -7.40 3.62 8.83
N ASN A 109 -7.25 2.35 8.45
CA ASN A 109 -7.55 1.19 9.29
C ASN A 109 -6.67 0.00 8.86
N PRO A 110 -6.61 -1.08 9.66
CA PRO A 110 -5.84 -2.28 9.31
C PRO A 110 -6.26 -2.90 7.97
N GLU A 111 -7.56 -2.91 7.68
CA GLU A 111 -8.10 -3.50 6.46
C GLU A 111 -7.57 -2.83 5.19
N PHE A 112 -7.24 -1.53 5.23
CA PHE A 112 -6.61 -0.84 4.11
C PHE A 112 -5.34 -1.57 3.64
N ILE A 113 -4.46 -1.94 4.58
CA ILE A 113 -3.19 -2.60 4.27
C ILE A 113 -3.44 -4.05 3.83
N PHE A 114 -4.39 -4.74 4.46
CA PHE A 114 -4.77 -6.11 4.08
C PHE A 114 -5.29 -6.15 2.64
N CYS A 115 -6.18 -5.22 2.30
CA CYS A 115 -6.74 -5.07 0.96
C CYS A 115 -5.64 -4.73 -0.05
N CYS A 116 -4.73 -3.79 0.26
CA CYS A 116 -3.63 -3.46 -0.64
C CYS A 116 -2.83 -4.70 -1.06
N LEU A 117 -2.40 -5.52 -0.08
CA LEU A 117 -1.59 -6.69 -0.39
C LEU A 117 -2.41 -7.77 -1.13
N GLY A 118 -3.66 -8.03 -0.71
CA GLY A 118 -4.53 -9.01 -1.36
C GLY A 118 -4.93 -8.62 -2.80
N ILE A 119 -5.13 -7.33 -3.08
CA ILE A 119 -5.39 -6.84 -4.44
C ILE A 119 -4.16 -7.07 -5.33
N LEU A 120 -2.96 -6.73 -4.85
CA LEU A 120 -1.71 -6.88 -5.60
C LEU A 120 -1.42 -8.35 -5.98
N GLU A 121 -1.87 -9.31 -5.19
CA GLU A 121 -1.73 -10.74 -5.45
C GLU A 121 -2.64 -11.25 -6.58
N THR A 122 -3.72 -10.55 -6.89
CA THR A 122 -4.58 -10.86 -8.06
C THR A 122 -4.02 -10.32 -9.38
N GLY A 123 -2.96 -9.51 -9.32
CA GLY A 123 -2.44 -8.73 -10.45
C GLY A 123 -3.27 -7.49 -10.80
N ALA A 124 -4.34 -7.20 -10.05
CA ALA A 124 -5.10 -5.96 -10.17
C ALA A 124 -4.36 -4.79 -9.50
N SER A 125 -4.66 -3.57 -9.95
CA SER A 125 -4.09 -2.36 -9.35
C SER A 125 -4.91 -1.87 -8.15
N VAL A 126 -4.24 -1.30 -7.15
CA VAL A 126 -4.88 -0.63 -6.01
C VAL A 126 -5.25 0.81 -6.35
N SER A 127 -6.51 1.20 -6.18
CA SER A 127 -6.95 2.60 -6.30
C SER A 127 -7.47 3.12 -4.96
N PRO A 128 -6.60 3.64 -4.10
CA PRO A 128 -7.06 4.23 -2.87
C PRO A 128 -7.70 5.60 -3.12
N ILE A 129 -8.85 5.85 -2.49
CA ILE A 129 -9.64 7.06 -2.66
C ILE A 129 -9.67 7.82 -1.35
N ASN A 130 -9.37 9.12 -1.39
CA ASN A 130 -9.36 9.96 -0.20
C ASN A 130 -10.79 10.29 0.26
N HIS A 131 -11.13 9.85 1.46
CA HIS A 131 -12.45 10.05 2.09
C HIS A 131 -12.78 11.49 2.51
N HIS A 132 -11.84 12.43 2.35
CA HIS A 132 -12.11 13.87 2.52
C HIS A 132 -12.47 14.58 1.21
N LEU A 133 -12.47 13.86 0.07
CA LEU A 133 -12.88 14.43 -1.20
C LEU A 133 -14.40 14.64 -1.23
N LYS A 134 -14.84 15.56 -2.10
CA LYS A 134 -16.27 15.73 -2.35
C LYS A 134 -16.79 14.51 -3.11
N GLU A 135 -18.06 14.18 -2.90
CA GLU A 135 -18.74 13.08 -3.60
C GLU A 135 -18.60 13.17 -5.14
N SER A 136 -18.60 14.39 -5.70
CA SER A 136 -18.40 14.61 -7.13
C SER A 136 -17.01 14.19 -7.61
N ASP A 137 -15.98 14.37 -6.77
CA ASP A 137 -14.60 14.02 -7.08
C ASP A 137 -14.41 12.50 -6.97
N VAL A 138 -15.01 11.86 -5.96
CA VAL A 138 -15.05 10.38 -5.84
C VAL A 138 -15.72 9.77 -7.08
N SER A 139 -16.86 10.32 -7.48
CA SER A 139 -17.57 9.89 -8.69
C SER A 139 -16.74 10.09 -9.95
N HIS A 140 -16.02 11.21 -10.05
CA HIS A 140 -15.10 11.44 -11.15
C HIS A 140 -13.97 10.41 -11.16
N ILE A 141 -13.32 10.14 -10.02
CA ILE A 141 -12.23 9.16 -9.90
C ILE A 141 -12.68 7.78 -10.38
N ILE A 142 -13.83 7.29 -9.92
CA ILE A 142 -14.32 5.95 -10.29
C ILE A 142 -14.62 5.88 -11.79
N ARG A 143 -15.21 6.93 -12.38
CA ARG A 143 -15.48 6.99 -13.83
C ARG A 143 -14.22 7.14 -14.66
N GLU A 144 -13.29 7.99 -14.25
CA GLU A 144 -12.03 8.30 -14.94
C GLU A 144 -11.09 7.09 -14.95
N ALA A 145 -11.03 6.33 -13.85
CA ALA A 145 -10.29 5.08 -13.81
C ALA A 145 -10.79 4.08 -14.87
N GLY A 146 -12.10 4.06 -15.14
CA GLY A 146 -12.72 3.22 -16.16
C GLY A 146 -12.73 1.70 -15.88
N ASN A 147 -11.97 1.24 -14.87
CA ASN A 147 -11.81 -0.16 -14.52
C ASN A 147 -11.98 -0.47 -13.02
N ILE A 148 -12.56 0.45 -12.24
CA ILE A 148 -12.94 0.23 -10.83
C ILE A 148 -14.38 -0.30 -10.77
N ASN A 149 -14.52 -1.62 -10.88
CA ASN A 149 -15.81 -2.31 -10.74
C ASN A 149 -16.00 -3.00 -9.37
N THR A 150 -14.94 -3.06 -8.57
CA THR A 150 -14.95 -3.61 -7.21
C THR A 150 -14.40 -2.57 -6.24
N ILE A 151 -15.06 -2.37 -5.10
CA ILE A 151 -14.65 -1.38 -4.09
C ILE A 151 -14.80 -1.91 -2.66
N PHE A 152 -13.78 -1.72 -1.84
CA PHE A 152 -13.88 -1.80 -0.38
C PHE A 152 -14.23 -0.42 0.15
N VAL A 153 -15.31 -0.29 0.93
CA VAL A 153 -15.78 1.00 1.45
C VAL A 153 -16.11 0.94 2.94
N HIS A 154 -15.68 1.93 3.71
CA HIS A 154 -16.09 2.04 5.11
C HIS A 154 -17.61 2.29 5.20
N ILE A 155 -18.28 1.63 6.15
CA ILE A 155 -19.74 1.71 6.29
C ILE A 155 -20.28 3.14 6.40
N ASP A 156 -19.52 4.04 7.02
CA ASP A 156 -19.90 5.46 7.15
C ASP A 156 -19.86 6.23 5.82
N LEU A 157 -19.06 5.77 4.85
CA LEU A 157 -18.89 6.36 3.53
C LEU A 157 -19.77 5.70 2.45
N TYR A 158 -20.46 4.62 2.80
CA TYR A 158 -21.23 3.80 1.85
C TYR A 158 -22.32 4.61 1.12
N ASN A 159 -22.96 5.57 1.78
CA ASN A 159 -23.98 6.41 1.15
C ASN A 159 -23.44 7.22 -0.05
N GLU A 160 -22.17 7.63 -0.01
CA GLU A 160 -21.52 8.37 -1.10
C GLU A 160 -21.29 7.47 -2.31
N VAL A 161 -20.93 6.21 -2.08
CA VAL A 161 -20.81 5.20 -3.14
C VAL A 161 -22.18 4.93 -3.79
N LYS A 162 -23.25 4.83 -3.00
CA LYS A 162 -24.62 4.69 -3.54
C LYS A 162 -24.99 5.86 -4.45
N LYS A 163 -24.63 7.10 -4.05
CA LYS A 163 -24.90 8.28 -4.87
C LYS A 163 -24.09 8.24 -6.16
N THR A 164 -22.81 7.89 -6.08
CA THR A 164 -21.92 7.71 -7.23
C THR A 164 -22.48 6.72 -8.25
N ILE A 165 -23.04 5.59 -7.80
CA ILE A 165 -23.71 4.59 -8.64
C ILE A 165 -24.97 5.17 -9.30
N LYS A 166 -25.80 5.92 -8.56
CA LYS A 166 -26.98 6.61 -9.12
C LYS A 166 -26.60 7.64 -10.19
N GLU A 167 -25.41 8.23 -10.11
CA GLU A 167 -24.84 9.14 -11.10
C GLU A 167 -24.17 8.41 -12.30
N GLY A 168 -24.32 7.09 -12.39
CA GLY A 168 -23.93 6.28 -13.54
C GLY A 168 -22.57 5.58 -13.43
N ALA A 169 -21.92 5.60 -12.26
CA ALA A 169 -20.73 4.77 -12.04
C ALA A 169 -21.10 3.28 -12.05
N LYS A 170 -20.28 2.45 -12.69
CA LYS A 170 -20.46 1.01 -12.77
C LYS A 170 -19.60 0.33 -11.71
N ILE A 171 -20.23 -0.06 -10.61
CA ILE A 171 -19.60 -0.82 -9.52
C ILE A 171 -20.44 -2.09 -9.34
N ASP A 172 -19.83 -3.23 -9.60
CA ASP A 172 -20.49 -4.54 -9.55
C ASP A 172 -20.41 -5.13 -8.14
N ASN A 173 -19.28 -4.90 -7.45
CA ASN A 173 -19.01 -5.48 -6.14
C ASN A 173 -18.67 -4.40 -5.11
N ILE A 174 -19.44 -4.32 -4.02
CA ILE A 174 -19.18 -3.44 -2.89
C ILE A 174 -18.96 -4.29 -1.64
N ILE A 175 -17.81 -4.15 -1.00
CA ILE A 175 -17.45 -4.85 0.23
C ILE A 175 -17.38 -3.83 1.36
N LEU A 176 -18.16 -4.05 2.42
CA LEU A 176 -18.32 -3.09 3.51
C LEU A 176 -17.29 -3.34 4.63
N LEU A 177 -16.47 -2.33 4.92
CA LEU A 177 -15.55 -2.29 6.04
C LEU A 177 -16.22 -1.63 7.27
N GLY A 178 -15.75 -1.96 8.47
CA GLY A 178 -16.22 -1.32 9.71
C GLY A 178 -17.59 -1.78 10.21
N THR A 179 -18.15 -2.83 9.61
CA THR A 179 -19.40 -3.49 10.03
C THR A 179 -19.21 -5.02 10.00
N LYS A 180 -19.96 -5.73 10.85
CA LYS A 180 -19.99 -7.20 10.85
C LYS A 180 -21.00 -7.77 9.85
N GLU A 181 -22.06 -7.02 9.58
CA GLU A 181 -23.16 -7.45 8.72
C GLU A 181 -23.19 -6.63 7.43
N GLY A 182 -23.65 -7.29 6.36
CA GLY A 182 -23.94 -6.65 5.08
C GLY A 182 -25.02 -5.57 5.16
N ARG A 183 -25.16 -4.78 4.09
CA ARG A 183 -26.17 -3.71 3.97
C ARG A 183 -26.63 -3.55 2.53
N ASP A 184 -27.94 -3.42 2.33
CA ASP A 184 -28.60 -3.23 1.04
C ASP A 184 -28.19 -4.29 -0.02
N GLY A 185 -28.02 -5.54 0.40
CA GLY A 185 -27.60 -6.65 -0.47
C GLY A 185 -26.08 -6.74 -0.71
N ASN A 186 -25.28 -5.82 -0.19
CA ASN A 186 -23.83 -5.92 -0.16
C ASN A 186 -23.35 -6.65 1.08
N ILE A 187 -22.16 -7.24 1.01
CA ILE A 187 -21.59 -8.08 2.06
C ILE A 187 -20.56 -7.32 2.91
N SER A 188 -20.40 -7.75 4.16
CA SER A 188 -19.33 -7.24 5.03
C SER A 188 -17.96 -7.81 4.63
N PHE A 189 -16.89 -7.18 5.11
CA PHE A 189 -15.52 -7.65 4.94
C PHE A 189 -15.34 -9.07 5.50
N ASP A 190 -15.88 -9.33 6.69
CA ASP A 190 -15.77 -10.62 7.36
C ASP A 190 -16.47 -11.72 6.55
N GLU A 191 -17.67 -11.45 6.03
CA GLU A 191 -18.43 -12.34 5.13
C GLU A 191 -17.65 -12.58 3.81
N PHE A 192 -17.05 -11.53 3.23
CA PHE A 192 -16.35 -11.62 1.95
C PHE A 192 -15.17 -12.59 1.98
N ILE A 193 -14.42 -12.59 3.08
CA ILE A 193 -13.26 -13.47 3.26
C ILE A 193 -13.63 -14.78 3.95
N GLU A 194 -14.86 -14.93 4.44
CA GLU A 194 -15.32 -16.12 5.16
C GLU A 194 -15.15 -17.38 4.30
N ASN A 195 -14.67 -18.46 4.90
CA ASN A 195 -14.43 -19.75 4.24
C ASN A 195 -13.48 -19.71 3.03
N LYS A 196 -12.77 -18.60 2.80
CA LYS A 196 -11.70 -18.53 1.79
C LYS A 196 -10.41 -19.11 2.37
N ALA A 197 -9.80 -20.01 1.61
CA ALA A 197 -8.47 -20.50 1.95
C ALA A 197 -7.46 -19.35 1.81
N PRO A 198 -6.49 -19.21 2.73
CA PRO A 198 -5.39 -18.24 2.60
C PRO A 198 -4.37 -18.75 1.56
N ILE A 199 -4.83 -18.90 0.32
CA ILE A 199 -4.05 -19.37 -0.81
C ILE A 199 -4.33 -18.38 -1.95
N PRO A 200 -3.41 -17.44 -2.22
CA PRO A 200 -3.60 -16.48 -3.29
C PRO A 200 -3.56 -17.18 -4.66
N PRO A 201 -4.15 -16.58 -5.71
CA PRO A 201 -4.11 -17.14 -7.05
C PRO A 201 -2.68 -17.13 -7.63
N ASP A 202 -2.34 -18.12 -8.48
CA ASP A 202 -1.08 -18.12 -9.23
C ASP A 202 -1.24 -17.31 -10.52
N ILE A 203 -0.89 -16.02 -10.46
CA ILE A 203 -0.99 -15.08 -11.57
C ILE A 203 0.41 -14.62 -12.00
N GLU A 204 0.70 -14.69 -13.30
CA GLU A 204 1.92 -14.12 -13.86
C GLU A 204 1.78 -12.59 -13.96
N ILE A 205 2.67 -11.88 -13.27
CA ILE A 205 2.70 -10.42 -13.23
C ILE A 205 4.01 -9.96 -13.86
N ASN A 206 3.92 -9.08 -14.86
CA ASN A 206 5.06 -8.39 -15.44
C ASN A 206 5.30 -7.09 -14.65
N PRO A 207 6.31 -7.02 -13.76
CA PRO A 207 6.43 -5.88 -12.84
C PRO A 207 6.76 -4.56 -13.53
N MET A 208 7.28 -4.62 -14.77
CA MET A 208 7.65 -3.44 -15.55
C MET A 208 6.47 -2.75 -16.22
N GLU A 209 5.42 -3.51 -16.54
CA GLU A 209 4.28 -3.04 -17.34
C GLU A 209 2.96 -3.03 -16.54
N ASP A 210 2.81 -3.99 -15.61
CA ASP A 210 1.56 -4.16 -14.88
C ASP A 210 1.43 -3.13 -13.75
N LEU A 211 0.24 -2.54 -13.67
CA LEU A 211 -0.08 -1.53 -12.68
C LEU A 211 -0.24 -2.15 -11.30
N ALA A 212 0.50 -1.62 -10.33
CA ALA A 212 0.33 -1.93 -8.92
C ALA A 212 -0.62 -0.95 -8.22
N ALA A 213 -0.62 0.32 -8.64
CA ALA A 213 -1.49 1.33 -8.07
C ALA A 213 -1.90 2.40 -9.09
N MET A 214 -3.07 2.98 -8.87
CA MET A 214 -3.48 4.24 -9.48
C MET A 214 -3.76 5.25 -8.38
N LEU A 215 -2.92 6.27 -8.29
CA LEU A 215 -3.05 7.32 -7.28
C LEU A 215 -3.65 8.56 -7.92
N PHE A 216 -4.85 8.95 -7.48
CA PHE A 216 -5.50 10.13 -8.02
C PHE A 216 -5.02 11.40 -7.32
N THR A 217 -4.57 12.37 -8.11
CA THR A 217 -4.12 13.66 -7.62
C THR A 217 -4.94 14.77 -8.25
N GLY A 218 -5.63 15.55 -7.42
CA GLY A 218 -6.27 16.80 -7.82
C GLY A 218 -5.50 17.99 -7.26
N GLY A 219 -5.16 18.95 -8.11
CA GLY A 219 -4.77 20.28 -7.65
C GLY A 219 -5.99 21.05 -7.14
N THR A 220 -5.81 22.28 -6.67
CA THR A 220 -6.93 23.13 -6.18
C THR A 220 -7.92 23.55 -7.27
N THR A 221 -7.58 23.39 -8.55
CA THR A 221 -8.34 23.94 -9.69
C THR A 221 -8.75 22.91 -10.75
N GLY A 222 -8.27 21.66 -10.66
CA GLY A 222 -8.49 20.64 -11.69
C GLY A 222 -9.06 19.35 -11.13
N LEU A 223 -9.82 18.64 -11.97
CA LEU A 223 -10.31 17.31 -11.64
C LEU A 223 -9.13 16.34 -11.37
N PRO A 224 -9.27 15.42 -10.38
CA PRO A 224 -8.22 14.46 -10.06
C PRO A 224 -7.82 13.61 -11.27
N LYS A 225 -6.51 13.51 -11.54
CA LYS A 225 -5.96 12.63 -12.59
C LYS A 225 -5.31 11.41 -11.95
N GLY A 226 -5.53 10.25 -12.54
CA GLY A 226 -4.92 8.99 -12.10
C GLY A 226 -3.47 8.88 -12.52
N VAL A 227 -2.56 8.79 -11.56
CA VAL A 227 -1.14 8.47 -11.79
C VAL A 227 -1.00 6.95 -11.78
N MET A 228 -0.70 6.38 -12.95
CA MET A 228 -0.47 4.95 -13.13
C MET A 228 0.94 4.58 -12.66
N LEU A 229 1.02 3.69 -11.67
CA LEU A 229 2.28 3.22 -11.09
C LEU A 229 2.41 1.71 -11.27
N THR A 230 3.48 1.29 -11.92
CA THR A 230 3.82 -0.13 -12.07
C THR A 230 4.37 -0.71 -10.76
N HIS A 231 4.42 -2.03 -10.64
CA HIS A 231 5.11 -2.67 -9.52
C HIS A 231 6.57 -2.19 -9.43
N ASN A 232 7.27 -2.08 -10.56
CA ASN A 232 8.66 -1.65 -10.61
C ASN A 232 8.84 -0.20 -10.13
N ASN A 233 7.90 0.71 -10.42
CA ASN A 233 7.94 2.07 -9.89
C ASN A 233 7.90 2.09 -8.36
N LEU A 234 7.03 1.29 -7.75
CA LEU A 234 6.86 1.24 -6.30
C LEU A 234 8.01 0.51 -5.59
N VAL A 235 8.56 -0.55 -6.20
CA VAL A 235 9.77 -1.21 -5.68
C VAL A 235 10.97 -0.27 -5.73
N TYR A 236 11.16 0.46 -6.84
CA TYR A 236 12.21 1.47 -6.95
C TYR A 236 12.04 2.59 -5.92
N ASN A 237 10.81 3.04 -5.66
CA ASN A 237 10.51 4.02 -4.62
C ASN A 237 10.82 3.48 -3.21
N ALA A 238 10.42 2.25 -2.90
CA ALA A 238 10.71 1.62 -1.61
C ALA A 238 12.23 1.48 -1.39
N LEU A 239 12.98 0.98 -2.37
CA LEU A 239 14.44 0.90 -2.30
C LEU A 239 15.09 2.27 -2.11
N GLN A 240 14.60 3.32 -2.77
CA GLN A 240 15.09 4.66 -2.51
C GLN A 240 14.86 5.09 -1.05
N TYR A 241 13.68 4.88 -0.48
CA TYR A 241 13.44 5.21 0.93
C TYR A 241 14.37 4.46 1.87
N LEU A 242 14.61 3.17 1.60
CA LEU A 242 15.50 2.32 2.41
C LEU A 242 16.98 2.75 2.34
N TYR A 243 17.41 3.43 1.27
CA TYR A 243 18.83 3.73 1.01
C TYR A 243 19.18 5.22 0.81
N ASN A 244 18.20 6.14 0.84
CA ASN A 244 18.43 7.59 0.68
C ASN A 244 18.86 8.27 1.99
N GLY A 245 18.52 7.71 3.17
CA GLY A 245 18.87 8.28 4.48
C GLY A 245 20.33 8.08 4.91
N GLY A 246 21.11 7.30 4.16
CA GLY A 246 22.50 6.97 4.51
C GLY A 246 22.66 6.03 5.72
N GLU A 247 21.56 5.71 6.40
CA GLU A 247 21.40 4.53 7.23
C GLU A 247 21.16 3.34 6.30
N ALA A 248 22.18 2.91 5.56
CA ALA A 248 22.14 1.56 4.99
C ALA A 248 21.84 0.63 6.17
N LEU A 249 20.58 0.21 6.23
CA LEU A 249 19.91 -0.29 7.41
C LEU A 249 20.82 -1.33 8.05
N GLU A 250 21.39 -0.98 9.20
CA GLU A 250 21.97 -1.94 10.11
C GLU A 250 20.94 -3.09 10.20
N PRO A 251 21.29 -4.33 9.82
CA PRO A 251 20.37 -5.48 9.88
C PRO A 251 19.59 -5.57 11.20
N GLU A 252 20.11 -4.94 12.23
CA GLU A 252 19.56 -4.72 13.55
C GLU A 252 18.21 -3.98 13.59
N ILE A 253 17.84 -3.15 12.61
CA ILE A 253 16.59 -2.36 12.68
C ILE A 253 15.34 -3.13 12.22
N TYR A 254 15.52 -4.16 11.40
CA TYR A 254 14.41 -4.91 10.81
C TYR A 254 13.58 -5.55 11.90
N GLY A 255 12.25 -5.35 11.84
CA GLY A 255 11.30 -5.91 12.80
C GLY A 255 11.35 -5.26 14.19
N LYS A 256 12.16 -4.23 14.43
CA LYS A 256 12.32 -3.61 15.76
C LYS A 256 11.74 -2.21 15.86
N GLU A 257 11.55 -1.55 14.73
CA GLU A 257 11.03 -0.18 14.68
C GLU A 257 9.52 -0.14 14.88
N THR A 258 9.07 0.91 15.56
CA THR A 258 7.66 1.24 15.73
C THR A 258 7.47 2.69 15.30
N VAL A 259 6.40 2.97 14.55
CA VAL A 259 6.12 4.32 14.04
C VAL A 259 4.62 4.61 14.04
N PHE A 260 4.28 5.90 14.12
CA PHE A 260 2.91 6.32 13.87
C PHE A 260 2.54 6.23 12.39
N SER A 261 1.30 5.82 12.13
CA SER A 261 0.66 5.79 10.82
C SER A 261 -0.51 6.77 10.75
N ILE A 262 -0.21 8.05 10.96
CA ILE A 262 -1.19 9.16 11.00
C ILE A 262 -1.38 9.87 9.65
N VAL A 263 -0.46 9.65 8.70
CA VAL A 263 -0.58 10.22 7.34
C VAL A 263 -1.64 9.42 6.57
N PRO A 264 -2.52 10.06 5.79
CA PRO A 264 -3.54 9.35 5.00
C PRO A 264 -2.90 8.32 4.07
N LEU A 265 -3.22 7.03 4.28
CA LEU A 265 -2.67 5.92 3.50
C LEU A 265 -3.13 5.96 2.04
N CYS A 266 -4.24 6.64 1.75
CA CYS A 266 -4.74 6.86 0.40
C CYS A 266 -3.98 7.91 -0.41
N HIS A 267 -3.15 8.74 0.24
CA HIS A 267 -2.32 9.73 -0.42
C HIS A 267 -0.95 9.15 -0.75
N ALA A 268 -0.29 9.62 -1.82
CA ALA A 268 0.99 9.08 -2.28
C ALA A 268 2.07 8.95 -1.19
N MET A 269 2.17 9.96 -0.31
CA MET A 269 3.10 9.93 0.84
C MET A 269 2.78 8.82 1.84
N GLY A 270 1.50 8.64 2.20
CA GLY A 270 1.09 7.57 3.11
C GLY A 270 1.21 6.21 2.44
N PHE A 271 0.81 6.10 1.17
CA PHE A 271 0.81 4.88 0.38
C PHE A 271 2.22 4.31 0.20
N THR A 272 3.14 5.11 -0.36
CA THR A 272 4.55 4.74 -0.47
C THR A 272 5.19 4.57 0.91
N GLY A 273 4.75 5.38 1.87
CA GLY A 273 5.23 5.38 3.24
C GLY A 273 5.00 4.06 3.97
N PHE A 274 3.81 3.47 3.87
CA PHE A 274 3.54 2.19 4.53
C PHE A 274 4.23 1.04 3.79
N ILE A 275 4.34 1.09 2.46
CA ILE A 275 4.99 0.03 1.66
C ILE A 275 6.43 -0.21 2.13
N TYR A 276 7.26 0.84 2.22
CA TYR A 276 8.65 0.64 2.65
C TYR A 276 8.75 0.23 4.12
N ARG A 277 7.80 0.66 4.98
CA ARG A 277 7.72 0.25 6.39
C ARG A 277 7.38 -1.23 6.53
N LEU A 278 6.50 -1.78 5.67
CA LEU A 278 6.25 -3.23 5.62
C LEU A 278 7.50 -4.00 5.18
N CYS A 279 8.29 -3.46 4.24
CA CYS A 279 9.56 -4.05 3.83
C CYS A 279 10.60 -4.12 4.96
N LEU A 280 10.45 -3.28 6.00
CA LEU A 280 11.26 -3.25 7.21
C LEU A 280 10.67 -4.06 8.37
N ALA A 281 9.50 -4.68 8.18
CA ALA A 281 8.71 -5.30 9.24
C ALA A 281 8.41 -4.36 10.44
N VAL A 282 8.24 -3.05 10.18
CA VAL A 282 7.95 -2.03 11.20
C VAL A 282 6.56 -2.23 11.80
N GLN A 283 6.40 -1.98 13.10
CA GLN A 283 5.09 -1.88 13.73
C GLN A 283 4.46 -0.50 13.45
N LEU A 284 3.25 -0.49 12.89
CA LEU A 284 2.47 0.72 12.63
C LEU A 284 1.46 0.97 13.76
N ILE A 285 1.53 2.12 14.42
CA ILE A 285 0.51 2.59 15.36
C ILE A 285 -0.48 3.45 14.58
N MET A 286 -1.69 2.92 14.39
CA MET A 286 -2.82 3.64 13.79
C MET A 286 -3.72 4.15 14.91
N MET A 287 -3.87 5.47 14.96
CA MET A 287 -4.71 6.17 15.93
C MET A 287 -5.12 7.54 15.36
N PRO A 288 -6.26 8.09 15.78
CA PRO A 288 -6.60 9.47 15.46
C PRO A 288 -5.61 10.41 16.17
N PHE A 289 -5.43 11.61 15.64
CA PHE A 289 -4.54 12.57 16.27
C PHE A 289 -5.19 13.15 17.54
N ASN A 290 -4.67 12.74 18.70
CA ASN A 290 -4.93 13.35 20.01
C ASN A 290 -3.58 13.69 20.66
N PRO A 291 -3.24 14.96 20.94
CA PRO A 291 -1.92 15.34 21.44
C PRO A 291 -1.48 14.58 22.71
N SER A 292 -2.39 14.39 23.68
CA SER A 292 -2.07 13.69 24.92
C SER A 292 -1.76 12.22 24.67
N GLU A 293 -2.64 11.53 23.93
CA GLU A 293 -2.44 10.11 23.62
C GLU A 293 -1.21 9.88 22.73
N VAL A 294 -0.90 10.81 21.83
CA VAL A 294 0.32 10.76 21.02
C VAL A 294 1.57 10.86 21.90
N LEU A 295 1.61 11.78 22.86
CA LEU A 295 2.74 11.90 23.78
C LEU A 295 2.91 10.66 24.66
N GLU A 296 1.81 10.11 25.18
CA GLU A 296 1.82 8.85 25.92
C GLU A 296 2.33 7.68 25.07
N ALA A 297 1.91 7.60 23.81
CA ALA A 297 2.37 6.57 22.89
C ALA A 297 3.86 6.74 22.52
N ILE A 298 4.36 7.98 22.38
CA ILE A 298 5.80 8.24 22.17
C ILE A 298 6.60 7.69 23.35
N GLU A 299 6.19 7.99 24.58
CA GLU A 299 6.86 7.51 25.78
C GLU A 299 6.79 5.98 25.91
N PHE A 300 5.59 5.40 25.75
CA PHE A 300 5.36 3.97 25.91
C PHE A 300 6.11 3.12 24.87
N TYR A 301 6.01 3.50 23.59
CA TYR A 301 6.66 2.78 22.49
C TYR A 301 8.10 3.21 22.24
N LYS A 302 8.61 4.20 22.98
CA LYS A 302 9.97 4.77 22.83
C LYS A 302 10.25 5.19 21.40
N LEU A 303 9.28 5.85 20.78
CA LEU A 303 9.38 6.33 19.40
C LEU A 303 10.48 7.39 19.33
N LYS A 304 11.42 7.22 18.40
CA LYS A 304 12.55 8.14 18.19
C LYS A 304 12.25 9.19 17.14
#